data_AF-A0A2N2FSK9-F1
#
_entry.id   AF-A0A2N2FSK9-F1
#
_cell.length_a   1.000
_cell.length_b   1.000
_cell.length_c   1.000
_cell.angle_alpha   90.00
_cell.angle_beta   90.00
_cell.angle_gamma   90.00
#
_symmetry.space_group_name_H-M   'P 1'
#
loop_
_entity.id
_entity.type
_entity.pdbx_description
1 polymer ?
#
loop_
_entity_poly.entity_id
_entity_poly.type
_entity_poly.pdbx_seq_one_letter_code
_entity_poly.pdbx_strand_id
1 'polypeptide(L)' 'MCEFDKIAVTMDVLCEIAMDDGRMLAERQRAVDALTLFRESLQTLEYIFRKTDLDIIKQRAGLYIQRMKAGAHISMSAV' A
#
# COMPACT_ATOMS: atom_id res chain seq x y z
N MET A 1 26.19 -8.92 12.01
CA MET A 1 25.30 -9.13 10.85
C MET A 1 24.20 -8.09 10.95
N CYS A 2 24.07 -7.20 9.96
CA CYS A 2 22.96 -6.26 9.92
C CYS A 2 21.68 -7.07 9.69
N GLU A 3 20.73 -6.99 10.62
CA GLU A 3 19.44 -7.66 10.48
C GLU A 3 18.60 -6.85 9.49
N PHE A 4 18.34 -7.41 8.30
CA PHE A 4 17.52 -6.74 7.30
C PHE A 4 16.07 -6.72 7.78
N ASP A 5 15.50 -5.52 7.91
CA ASP A 5 14.06 -5.35 8.12
C ASP A 5 13.30 -5.73 6.84
N LYS A 6 12.90 -7.00 6.77
CA LYS A 6 12.18 -7.56 5.62
C LYS A 6 10.83 -6.88 5.40
N ILE A 7 10.19 -6.36 6.46
CA ILE A 7 8.89 -5.70 6.37
C ILE A 7 9.07 -4.35 5.69
N ALA A 8 10.05 -3.54 6.13
CA ALA A 8 10.38 -2.27 5.50
C ALA A 8 10.69 -2.46 4.01
N VAL A 9 11.59 -3.40 3.69
CA VAL A 9 11.96 -3.70 2.29
C VAL A 9 10.75 -4.13 1.45
N THR A 10 9.85 -4.93 2.01
CA THR A 10 8.65 -5.37 1.28
C THR A 10 7.71 -4.20 1.01
N MET A 11 7.49 -3.32 1.99
CA MET A 11 6.64 -2.13 1.79
C MET A 11 7.23 -1.15 0.77
N ASP A 12 8.55 -0.99 0.75
CA ASP A 12 9.23 -0.16 -0.25
C ASP A 12 9.02 -0.69 -1.66
N VAL A 13 9.23 -2.00 -1.87
CA VAL A 13 8.99 -2.64 -3.18
C VAL A 13 7.53 -2.52 -3.61
N LEU A 14 6.57 -2.70 -2.70
CA LEU A 14 5.15 -2.52 -3.02
C LEU A 14 4.82 -1.06 -3.38
N CYS A 15 5.47 -0.09 -2.73
CA CYS A 15 5.33 1.32 -3.06
C CYS A 15 5.85 1.63 -4.47
N GLU A 16 7.03 1.09 -4.81
CA GLU A 16 7.60 1.21 -6.16
C GLU A 16 6.65 0.64 -7.22
N ILE A 17 6.11 -0.57 -7.00
CA ILE A 17 5.16 -1.19 -7.93
C ILE A 17 3.89 -0.35 -8.06
N ALA A 18 3.34 0.20 -6.97
CA ALA A 18 2.13 1.01 -7.01
C ALA A 18 2.32 2.32 -7.81
N MET A 19 3.53 2.88 -7.78
CA MET A 19 3.88 4.17 -8.39
C MET A 19 4.50 4.05 -9.80
N ASP A 20 4.76 2.84 -10.28
CA ASP A 20 5.37 2.60 -11.60
C ASP A 20 4.35 2.73 -12.74
N ASP A 21 4.48 3.81 -13.52
CA ASP A 21 3.61 4.09 -14.68
C ASP A 21 3.85 3.16 -15.88
N GLY A 22 4.95 2.39 -15.88
CA GLY A 22 5.20 1.36 -16.88
C GLY A 22 4.46 0.05 -16.62
N ARG A 23 3.84 -0.12 -15.45
CA ARG A 23 3.13 -1.34 -15.05
C ARG A 23 1.66 -1.33 -15.38
N MET A 24 1.08 -2.53 -15.48
CA MET A 24 -0.36 -2.67 -15.67
C MET A 24 -1.09 -2.12 -14.46
N LEU A 25 -2.20 -1.40 -14.70
CA LEU A 25 -3.03 -0.83 -13.64
C LEU A 25 -3.44 -1.88 -12.58
N ALA A 26 -3.71 -3.11 -12.99
CA ALA A 26 -4.07 -4.19 -12.08
C ALA A 26 -2.93 -4.56 -11.11
N GLU A 27 -1.67 -4.50 -11.54
CA GLU A 27 -0.50 -4.77 -10.68
C GLU A 27 -0.33 -3.66 -9.65
N ARG A 28 -0.48 -2.41 -10.09
CA ARG A 28 -0.42 -1.24 -9.21
C ARG A 28 -1.50 -1.30 -8.12
N GLN A 29 -2.73 -1.63 -8.49
CA GLN A 29 -3.82 -1.82 -7.52
C GLN A 29 -3.53 -2.95 -6.54
N ARG A 30 -3.03 -4.10 -7.01
CA ARG A 30 -2.66 -5.22 -6.13
C ARG A 30 -1.55 -4.85 -5.16
N ALA A 31 -0.60 -4.01 -5.56
CA ALA A 31 0.45 -3.55 -4.66
C ALA A 31 -0.11 -2.67 -3.52
N VAL A 32 -1.05 -1.77 -3.84
CA VAL A 32 -1.77 -1.00 -2.82
C VAL A 32 -2.59 -1.90 -1.90
N ASP A 33 -3.24 -2.93 -2.43
CA ASP A 33 -3.99 -3.90 -1.63
C ASP A 33 -3.06 -4.73 -0.73
N ALA A 34 -1.89 -5.15 -1.23
CA ALA A 34 -0.92 -5.91 -0.46
C ALA A 34 -0.33 -5.11 0.71
N LEU A 35 -0.22 -3.78 0.59
CA LEU A 35 0.21 -2.92 1.69
C LEU A 35 -0.69 -3.04 2.92
N THR A 36 -1.96 -3.42 2.78
CA THR A 36 -2.86 -3.58 3.94
C THR A 36 -2.52 -4.79 4.81
N LEU A 37 -1.64 -5.68 4.36
CA LEU A 37 -1.14 -6.81 5.15
C LEU A 37 -0.16 -6.37 6.25
N PHE A 38 0.37 -5.15 6.16
CA PHE A 38 1.34 -4.61 7.11
C PHE A 38 0.70 -3.53 7.97
N ARG A 39 0.95 -3.56 9.27
CA ARG A 39 0.38 -2.58 10.21
C ARG A 39 1.06 -1.22 10.06
N GLU A 40 2.30 -1.23 9.62
CA GLU A 40 3.21 -0.10 9.49
C GLU A 40 3.00 0.68 8.18
N SER A 41 2.18 0.17 7.24
CA SER A 41 2.07 0.72 5.88
C SER A 41 1.30 2.03 5.78
N LEU A 42 0.76 2.56 6.88
CA LEU A 42 0.01 3.82 6.88
C LEU A 42 0.78 4.96 6.21
N GLN A 43 2.06 5.11 6.52
CA GLN A 43 2.91 6.16 5.94
C GLN A 43 3.13 5.94 4.44
N THR A 44 3.32 4.69 4.01
CA THR A 44 3.46 4.31 2.60
C THR A 44 2.19 4.59 1.81
N LEU A 45 1.02 4.24 2.36
CA LEU A 45 -0.28 4.53 1.75
C LEU A 45 -0.51 6.04 1.64
N GLU A 46 -0.16 6.82 2.67
CA GLU A 46 -0.23 8.29 2.64
C GLU A 46 0.73 8.92 1.62
N TYR A 47 1.89 8.32 1.39
CA TYR A 47 2.81 8.73 0.33
C TYR A 47 2.17 8.49 -1.04
N ILE A 48 1.69 7.28 -1.32
CA ILE A 48 1.02 6.93 -2.59
C ILE A 48 -0.17 7.87 -2.84
N PHE A 49 -1.04 8.06 -1.84
CA PHE A 49 -2.21 8.94 -1.95
C PHE A 49 -1.86 10.38 -2.35
N ARG A 50 -0.74 10.90 -1.86
CA ARG A 50 -0.28 12.27 -2.15
C ARG A 50 0.44 12.39 -3.49
N LYS A 51 1.06 11.32 -3.98
CA LYS A 51 1.98 11.35 -5.12
C LYS A 51 1.43 10.75 -6.39
N THR A 52 0.49 9.82 -6.31
CA THR A 52 -0.13 9.24 -7.50
C THR A 52 -0.97 10.27 -8.25
N ASP A 53 -0.89 10.20 -9.56
CA ASP A 53 -1.68 10.95 -10.54
C ASP A 53 -2.92 10.17 -11.01
N LEU A 54 -3.00 8.87 -10.73
CA LEU A 54 -4.15 8.03 -11.05
C LEU A 54 -5.21 8.06 -9.94
N ASP A 55 -6.37 8.61 -10.26
CA ASP A 55 -7.50 8.72 -9.33
C ASP A 55 -7.93 7.38 -8.72
N ILE A 56 -7.90 6.30 -9.49
CA ILE A 56 -8.27 4.96 -8.99
C ILE A 56 -7.31 4.44 -7.91
N ILE A 57 -6.00 4.73 -8.04
CA ILE A 57 -4.98 4.37 -7.05
C ILE A 57 -5.15 5.26 -5.82
N LYS A 58 -5.40 6.56 -6.03
CA LYS A 58 -5.66 7.54 -4.97
C LYS A 58 -6.88 7.16 -4.13
N GLN A 59 -8.01 6.83 -4.76
CA GLN A 59 -9.23 6.43 -4.06
C GLN A 59 -9.00 5.16 -3.23
N ARG A 60 -8.30 4.17 -3.79
CA ARG A 60 -7.99 2.91 -3.10
C ARG A 60 -7.08 3.11 -1.89
N ALA A 61 -5.99 3.86 -2.03
CA ALA A 61 -5.11 4.22 -0.91
C ALA A 61 -5.88 5.02 0.16
N GLY A 62 -6.72 5.98 -0.26
CA GLY A 62 -7.56 6.76 0.64
C GLY A 62 -8.51 5.92 1.49
N LEU A 63 -9.16 4.91 0.90
CA LEU A 63 -10.02 3.97 1.61
C LEU A 63 -9.26 3.22 2.71
N TYR A 64 -8.05 2.74 2.43
CA TYR A 64 -7.24 2.01 3.41
C TYR A 64 -6.70 2.91 4.52
N ILE A 65 -6.27 4.13 4.19
CA ILE A 65 -5.88 5.13 5.19
C ILE A 65 -7.04 5.40 6.17
N GLN A 66 -8.25 5.61 5.64
CA GLN A 66 -9.43 5.84 6.47
C GLN A 66 -9.72 4.66 7.40
N ARG A 67 -9.70 3.43 6.87
CA ARG A 67 -9.94 2.21 7.66
C ARG A 67 -8.88 2.01 8.75
N MET A 68 -7.60 2.16 8.41
CA MET A 68 -6.51 2.06 9.39
C MET A 68 -6.63 3.11 10.49
N LYS A 69 -6.93 4.37 10.15
CA LYS A 69 -7.13 5.45 11.13
C LYS A 69 -8.38 5.24 12.00
N ALA A 70 -9.42 4.62 11.47
CA ALA A 70 -10.64 4.28 12.22
C ALA A 70 -10.47 3.06 13.14
N GLY A 71 -9.29 2.44 13.19
CA GLY A 71 -9.06 1.23 13.98
C GLY A 71 -9.67 -0.04 13.37
N ALA A 72 -10.21 0.04 12.15
CA ALA A 72 -10.60 -1.12 11.38
C ALA A 72 -9.32 -1.82 10.90
N HIS A 73 -8.81 -2.73 11.72
CA HIS A 73 -7.82 -3.70 11.30
C HIS A 73 -8.45 -4.53 10.18
N ILE A 74 -8.13 -4.19 8.93
CA ILE A 74 -8.54 -4.96 7.76
C ILE A 74 -7.68 -6.23 7.76
N SER A 75 -8.03 -7.20 8.60
CA SER A 75 -7.62 -8.57 8.30
C SER A 75 -8.32 -8.92 7.00
N MET A 76 -7.55 -9.12 5.92
CA MET A 76 -8.02 -9.95 4.82
C MET A 76 -8.12 -11.38 5.36
N SER A 77 -9.16 -11.65 6.13
CA SER A 77 -9.59 -13.02 6.38
C SER A 77 -10.22 -13.48 5.07
N ALA A 78 -9.52 -14.37 4.37
CA ALA A 78 -10.06 -15.09 3.24
C ALA A 78 -11.38 -15.76 3.67
N VAL A 79 -12.46 -15.46 2.97
CA VAL A 79 -13.69 -16.26 2.99
C VAL A 79 -13.46 -17.51 2.15
#